data_AF-A0A2G1W4Y0-F1
#
_entry.id   AF-A0A2G1W4Y0-F1
#
_cell.length_a   1.000
_cell.length_b   1.000
_cell.length_c   1.000
_cell.angle_alpha   90.00
_cell.angle_beta   90.00
_cell.angle_gamma   90.00
#
_symmetry.space_group_name_H-M   'P 1'
#
loop_
_entity.id
_entity.type
_entity.pdbx_description
1 polymer ?
#
loop_
_entity_poly.entity_id
_entity_poly.type
_entity_poly.pdbx_seq_one_letter_code
_entity_poly.pdbx_strand_id
1 'polypeptide(L)'
;MSESSTSPTPPSASVSESDPEVHEPPRSIAPTPQLSTRGLFLALATVCFVPLFGLSLYAVIFGKASEHELPVEILIDRRPLLTIEGNSKLLDDVVVVTNEADFEIPNVTMNLNGQYFLYQDKPLAVGETLVLRQAAFATKSSQFWVPGRYPITEITVTGKLPTGARGVKEVQF
;
A
#
# COMPACT_ATOMS: atom_id res chain seq x y z
N MET A 1 66.76 -35.32 46.10
CA MET A 1 67.27 -36.68 45.85
C MET A 1 67.73 -36.70 44.40
N SER A 2 69.04 -36.51 44.20
CA SER A 2 69.99 -37.59 43.85
C SER A 2 69.99 -37.75 42.33
N GLU A 3 70.86 -37.03 41.61
CA GLU A 3 72.25 -37.39 41.28
C GLU A 3 72.40 -38.64 40.41
N SER A 4 73.37 -38.55 39.48
CA SER A 4 74.15 -39.66 38.90
C SER A 4 73.54 -40.33 37.66
N SER A 5 74.26 -40.60 36.57
CA SER A 5 75.65 -40.33 36.15
C SER A 5 75.80 -40.75 34.69
N THR A 6 76.98 -40.41 34.14
CA THR A 6 77.72 -41.17 33.10
C THR A 6 77.76 -40.54 31.70
N SER A 7 78.72 -39.64 31.50
CA SER A 7 79.54 -39.58 30.27
C SER A 7 80.33 -40.89 30.12
N PRO A 8 80.77 -41.38 28.92
CA PRO A 8 81.88 -40.71 28.21
C PRO A 8 82.05 -40.96 26.66
N THR A 9 82.77 -40.03 26.02
CA THR A 9 83.86 -40.25 25.01
C THR A 9 83.54 -40.44 23.50
N PRO A 10 84.41 -39.88 22.59
CA PRO A 10 84.17 -39.56 21.16
C PRO A 10 84.87 -40.62 20.24
N PRO A 11 85.23 -40.44 18.91
CA PRO A 11 85.19 -39.27 18.02
C PRO A 11 84.74 -39.51 16.55
N SER A 12 84.69 -38.39 15.81
CA SER A 12 85.01 -38.20 14.38
C SER A 12 84.31 -38.99 13.26
N ALA A 13 83.76 -38.18 12.33
CA ALA A 13 83.64 -38.41 10.88
C ALA A 13 82.67 -39.52 10.45
N SER A 14 81.86 -39.43 9.39
CA SER A 14 81.80 -38.54 8.23
C SER A 14 80.48 -38.82 7.49
N VAL A 15 79.78 -37.76 7.11
CA VAL A 15 79.11 -37.53 5.80
C VAL A 15 78.60 -38.75 5.01
N SER A 16 77.27 -38.84 4.90
CA SER A 16 76.44 -38.86 3.66
C SER A 16 75.29 -39.86 3.77
N GLU A 17 74.09 -39.43 3.36
CA GLU A 17 73.30 -40.02 2.27
C GLU A 17 71.79 -39.75 2.44
N SER A 18 71.33 -38.71 1.73
CA SER A 18 70.01 -38.53 1.09
C SER A 18 68.74 -39.08 1.76
N ASP A 19 67.88 -38.17 2.24
CA ASP A 19 66.43 -38.37 2.29
C ASP A 19 65.78 -37.40 1.30
N PRO A 20 65.12 -37.87 0.23
CA PRO A 20 64.54 -36.98 -0.77
C PRO A 20 63.29 -36.30 -0.21
N GLU A 21 63.30 -34.97 -0.17
CA GLU A 21 62.10 -34.16 0.08
C GLU A 21 60.99 -34.54 -0.91
N VAL A 22 59.98 -35.26 -0.42
CA VAL A 22 58.74 -35.51 -1.13
C VAL A 22 58.00 -34.19 -1.23
N HIS A 23 58.24 -33.44 -2.32
CA HIS A 23 57.42 -32.29 -2.68
C HIS A 23 56.04 -32.77 -3.11
N GLU A 24 55.09 -32.80 -2.17
CA GLU A 24 53.68 -32.99 -2.45
C GLU A 24 53.17 -31.75 -3.23
N PRO A 25 52.63 -31.90 -4.46
CA PRO A 25 52.16 -30.75 -5.23
C PRO A 25 50.97 -30.09 -4.53
N PRO A 26 50.80 -28.75 -4.64
CA PRO A 26 49.73 -28.04 -3.97
C PRO A 26 48.36 -28.58 -4.41
N ARG A 27 47.52 -28.93 -3.44
CA ARG A 27 46.15 -29.42 -3.66
C ARG A 27 45.38 -28.38 -4.48
N SER A 28 45.01 -28.75 -5.70
CA SER A 28 44.21 -27.94 -6.60
C SER A 28 42.83 -27.71 -5.98
N ILE A 29 42.55 -26.47 -5.55
CA ILE A 29 41.21 -26.05 -5.12
C ILE A 29 40.36 -26.02 -6.38
N ALA A 30 39.29 -26.82 -6.41
CA ALA A 30 38.36 -26.87 -7.54
C ALA A 30 37.89 -25.45 -7.92
N PRO A 31 37.81 -25.10 -9.21
CA PRO A 31 37.41 -23.76 -9.63
C PRO A 31 36.01 -23.45 -9.10
N THR A 32 35.89 -22.42 -8.28
CA THR A 32 34.61 -21.92 -7.82
C THR A 32 33.88 -21.27 -9.00
N PRO A 33 32.59 -21.54 -9.21
CA PRO A 33 31.84 -20.89 -10.28
C PRO A 33 31.82 -19.38 -10.03
N GLN A 34 32.57 -18.63 -10.83
CA GLN A 34 32.58 -17.17 -10.80
C GLN A 34 31.73 -16.63 -11.94
N LEU A 35 30.71 -15.84 -11.59
CA LEU A 35 29.93 -15.09 -12.58
C LEU A 35 30.82 -14.00 -13.18
N SER A 36 30.88 -13.96 -14.51
CA SER A 36 31.46 -12.82 -15.24
C SER A 36 30.80 -11.51 -14.78
N THR A 37 31.53 -10.39 -14.77
CA THR A 37 31.00 -9.06 -14.42
C THR A 37 29.71 -8.73 -15.16
N ARG A 38 29.56 -9.18 -16.41
CA ARG A 38 28.32 -9.05 -17.20
C ARG A 38 27.19 -9.92 -16.67
N GLY A 39 27.51 -11.16 -16.26
CA GLY A 39 26.56 -12.09 -15.64
C GLY A 39 26.08 -11.60 -14.27
N LEU A 40 26.98 -11.02 -13.47
CA LEU A 40 26.63 -10.38 -12.19
C LEU A 40 25.70 -9.19 -12.41
N PHE A 41 26.01 -8.31 -13.38
CA PHE A 41 25.16 -7.16 -13.71
C PHE A 41 23.76 -7.58 -14.17
N LEU A 42 23.67 -8.58 -15.05
CA LEU A 42 22.40 -9.14 -15.51
C LEU A 42 21.61 -9.78 -14.35
N ALA A 43 22.27 -10.53 -13.47
CA ALA A 43 21.62 -11.12 -12.30
C ALA A 43 21.07 -10.04 -11.36
N LEU A 44 21.85 -9.00 -11.06
CA LEU A 44 21.41 -7.87 -10.24
C LEU A 44 20.23 -7.13 -10.88
N ALA A 45 20.33 -6.84 -12.18
CA ALA A 45 19.26 -6.18 -12.92
C ALA A 45 17.98 -7.01 -12.87
N THR A 46 18.07 -8.32 -13.07
CA THR A 46 16.91 -9.22 -13.03
C THR A 46 16.27 -9.23 -11.65
N VAL A 47 17.07 -9.35 -10.58
CA VAL A 47 16.59 -9.34 -9.19
C VAL A 47 15.92 -8.02 -8.81
N CYS A 48 16.37 -6.89 -9.35
CA CYS A 48 15.73 -5.59 -9.10
C CYS A 48 14.49 -5.37 -9.97
N PHE A 49 14.59 -5.60 -11.28
CA PHE A 49 13.54 -5.23 -12.22
C PHE A 49 12.36 -6.20 -12.19
N VAL A 50 12.58 -7.51 -12.04
CA VAL A 50 11.46 -8.48 -12.01
C VAL A 50 10.43 -8.17 -10.92
N PRO A 51 10.79 -7.97 -9.63
CA PRO A 51 9.80 -7.64 -8.62
C PRO A 51 9.17 -6.25 -8.85
N LEU A 52 9.94 -5.25 -9.31
CA LEU A 52 9.40 -3.93 -9.62
C LEU A 52 8.38 -3.97 -10.76
N PHE A 53 8.68 -4.68 -11.84
CA PHE A 53 7.75 -4.90 -12.94
C PHE A 53 6.54 -5.71 -12.50
N GLY A 54 6.74 -6.75 -11.69
CA GLY A 54 5.66 -7.57 -11.14
C GLY A 54 4.69 -6.74 -10.28
N LEU A 55 5.22 -5.93 -9.35
CA LEU A 55 4.40 -5.03 -8.52
C LEU A 55 3.73 -3.95 -9.36
N SER A 56 4.44 -3.35 -10.31
CA SER A 56 3.89 -2.32 -11.20
C SER A 56 2.73 -2.87 -12.03
N LEU A 57 2.92 -4.04 -12.65
CA LEU A 57 1.87 -4.70 -13.44
C LEU A 57 0.69 -5.10 -12.56
N TYR A 58 0.95 -5.65 -11.37
CA TYR A 58 -0.11 -5.96 -10.40
C TYR A 58 -0.90 -4.71 -10.02
N ALA A 59 -0.23 -3.59 -9.74
CA ALA A 59 -0.88 -2.33 -9.42
C ALA A 59 -1.66 -1.75 -10.61
N VAL A 60 -1.21 -1.93 -11.85
CA VAL A 60 -1.98 -1.45 -13.02
C VAL A 60 -3.22 -2.32 -13.25
N ILE A 61 -3.12 -3.64 -13.08
CA ILE A 61 -4.24 -4.56 -13.32
C ILE A 61 -5.25 -4.53 -12.18
N PHE A 62 -4.79 -4.48 -10.92
CA PHE A 62 -5.63 -4.62 -9.72
C PHE A 62 -5.70 -3.36 -8.85
N GLY A 63 -4.93 -2.32 -9.15
CA GLY A 63 -4.77 -1.15 -8.28
C GLY A 63 -5.91 -0.13 -8.29
N LYS A 64 -7.09 -0.49 -8.81
CA LYS A 64 -8.31 0.26 -8.51
C LYS A 64 -9.09 -0.50 -7.45
N ALA A 65 -8.90 -0.12 -6.20
CA ALA A 65 -9.63 -0.62 -5.02
C ALA A 65 -11.15 -0.29 -5.02
N SER A 66 -11.67 0.25 -6.13
CA SER A 66 -13.09 0.33 -6.46
C SER A 66 -13.45 -0.95 -7.24
N GLU A 67 -13.44 -2.10 -6.57
CA GLU A 67 -13.74 -3.38 -7.20
C GLU A 67 -15.18 -3.41 -7.78
N HIS A 68 -16.07 -2.56 -7.24
CA HIS A 68 -17.40 -2.35 -7.78
C HIS A 68 -17.76 -0.85 -7.73
N GLU A 69 -18.03 -0.28 -8.89
CA GLU A 69 -18.50 1.11 -9.00
C GLU A 69 -19.95 1.21 -8.49
N LEU A 70 -20.25 2.28 -7.73
CA LEU A 70 -21.61 2.59 -7.31
C LEU A 70 -22.26 3.54 -8.33
N PRO A 71 -23.37 3.18 -8.99
CA PRO A 71 -24.03 4.02 -9.98
C PRO A 71 -24.84 5.14 -9.29
N VAL A 72 -24.11 6.17 -8.85
CA VAL A 72 -24.67 7.39 -8.26
C VAL A 72 -24.04 8.61 -8.93
N GLU A 73 -24.86 9.64 -9.13
CA GLU A 73 -24.42 10.96 -9.56
C GLU A 73 -24.13 11.82 -8.32
N ILE A 74 -23.02 12.56 -8.33
CA ILE A 74 -22.61 13.42 -7.23
C ILE A 74 -22.39 14.83 -7.76
N LEU A 75 -23.09 15.80 -7.18
CA LEU A 75 -22.99 17.21 -7.55
C LEU A 75 -22.80 18.09 -6.31
N ILE A 76 -22.02 19.15 -6.47
CA ILE A 76 -21.93 20.25 -5.49
C ILE A 76 -22.82 21.37 -6.00
N ASP A 77 -23.77 21.80 -5.19
CA ASP A 77 -24.78 22.79 -5.59
C ASP A 77 -25.08 23.74 -4.42
N ARG A 78 -25.79 24.84 -4.70
CA ARG A 78 -26.38 25.72 -3.67
C ARG A 78 -27.88 25.67 -3.76
N ARG A 79 -28.52 25.13 -2.72
CA ARG A 79 -29.98 24.98 -2.70
C ARG A 79 -30.61 25.72 -1.53
N PRO A 80 -31.81 26.30 -1.73
CA PRO A 80 -32.58 26.88 -0.64
C PRO A 80 -33.09 25.77 0.26
N LEU A 81 -32.55 25.66 1.46
CA LEU A 81 -33.01 24.69 2.47
C LEU A 81 -33.79 25.40 3.58
N LEU A 82 -34.80 24.71 4.10
CA LEU A 82 -35.57 25.19 5.24
C LEU A 82 -34.67 25.23 6.47
N THR A 83 -34.55 26.37 7.13
CA THR A 83 -33.87 26.43 8.43
C THR A 83 -34.64 25.61 9.47
N ILE A 84 -33.94 25.16 10.52
CA ILE A 84 -34.54 24.39 11.63
C ILE A 84 -35.70 25.18 12.29
N GLU A 85 -35.68 26.50 12.18
CA GLU A 85 -36.71 27.43 12.67
C GLU A 85 -37.87 27.66 11.69
N GLY A 86 -37.91 26.94 10.56
CA GLY A 86 -39.07 26.84 9.65
C GLY A 86 -39.44 28.09 8.84
N ASN A 87 -38.84 29.25 9.12
CA ASN A 87 -39.31 30.54 8.61
C ASN A 87 -38.44 31.15 7.49
N SER A 88 -37.26 30.61 7.21
CA SER A 88 -36.37 31.15 6.17
C SER A 88 -35.75 30.06 5.30
N LYS A 89 -35.79 30.28 3.97
CA LYS A 89 -35.01 29.51 3.00
C LYS A 89 -33.67 30.19 2.84
N LEU A 90 -32.63 29.64 3.48
CA LEU A 90 -31.26 30.10 3.26
C LEU A 90 -30.63 29.25 2.15
N LEU A 91 -29.85 29.90 1.28
CA LEU A 91 -29.01 29.22 0.31
C LEU A 91 -27.85 28.58 1.06
N ASP A 92 -27.85 27.26 1.14
CA ASP A 92 -26.78 26.48 1.74
C ASP A 92 -25.97 25.76 0.66
N ASP A 93 -24.66 25.65 0.90
CA ASP A 93 -23.79 24.76 0.14
C ASP A 93 -24.15 23.30 0.47
N VAL A 94 -24.53 22.55 -0.56
CA VAL A 94 -25.04 21.17 -0.42
C VAL A 94 -24.27 20.20 -1.30
N VAL A 95 -24.28 18.95 -0.88
CA VAL A 95 -23.92 17.79 -1.70
C VAL A 95 -25.21 17.13 -2.12
N VAL A 96 -25.35 16.94 -3.43
CA VAL A 96 -26.50 16.29 -4.05
C VAL A 96 -26.05 14.93 -4.56
N VAL A 97 -26.71 13.88 -4.11
CA VAL A 97 -26.43 12.50 -4.51
C VAL A 97 -27.70 11.93 -5.13
N THR A 98 -27.64 11.53 -6.40
CA THR A 98 -28.76 10.90 -7.11
C THR A 98 -28.47 9.42 -7.32
N ASN A 99 -29.44 8.56 -6.99
CA ASN A 99 -29.34 7.14 -7.32
C ASN A 99 -29.71 6.89 -8.78
N GLU A 100 -28.73 6.51 -9.59
CA GLU A 100 -28.92 6.13 -11.00
C GLU A 100 -29.06 4.61 -11.18
N ALA A 101 -28.95 3.84 -10.09
CA ALA A 101 -29.15 2.41 -10.11
C ALA A 101 -30.61 2.03 -10.37
N ASP A 102 -30.82 0.83 -10.86
CA ASP A 102 -32.13 0.15 -10.93
C ASP A 102 -32.52 -0.55 -9.61
N PHE A 103 -31.74 -0.34 -8.54
CA PHE A 103 -31.98 -0.88 -7.21
C PHE A 103 -31.85 0.19 -6.11
N GLU A 104 -32.46 -0.08 -4.96
CA GLU A 104 -32.33 0.74 -3.75
C GLU A 104 -30.96 0.52 -3.09
N ILE A 105 -30.32 1.61 -2.65
CA ILE A 105 -29.00 1.55 -2.01
C ILE A 105 -29.17 1.76 -0.49
N PRO A 106 -29.03 0.70 0.33
CA PRO A 106 -29.08 0.85 1.79
C PRO A 106 -27.74 1.34 2.34
N ASN A 107 -27.78 1.97 3.52
CA ASN A 107 -26.62 2.36 4.34
C ASN A 107 -25.60 3.22 3.58
N VAL A 108 -26.09 4.28 2.94
CA VAL A 108 -25.22 5.19 2.18
C VAL A 108 -24.31 5.94 3.14
N THR A 109 -23.00 5.84 2.90
CA THR A 109 -21.98 6.58 3.64
C THR A 109 -21.24 7.49 2.69
N MET A 110 -21.07 8.75 3.07
CA MET A 110 -20.39 9.75 2.25
C MET A 110 -19.21 10.33 3.02
N ASN A 111 -18.20 10.74 2.27
CA ASN A 111 -16.99 11.34 2.79
C ASN A 111 -16.61 12.57 1.94
N LEU A 112 -16.20 13.65 2.60
CA LEU A 112 -15.54 14.81 2.00
C LEU A 112 -14.05 14.82 2.35
N ASN A 113 -13.20 14.90 1.33
CA ASN A 113 -11.75 15.01 1.41
C ASN A 113 -11.09 13.92 2.28
N GLY A 114 -11.66 12.71 2.31
CA GLY A 114 -11.16 11.59 3.11
C GLY A 114 -11.34 11.72 4.63
N GLN A 115 -11.82 12.87 5.14
CA GLN A 115 -11.75 13.19 6.58
C GLN A 115 -13.11 13.42 7.25
N TYR A 116 -14.10 13.93 6.52
CA TYR A 116 -15.40 14.29 7.07
C TYR A 116 -16.45 13.32 6.57
N PHE A 117 -17.20 12.71 7.48
CA PHE A 117 -18.09 11.61 7.19
C PHE A 117 -19.54 12.03 7.46
N LEU A 118 -20.45 11.49 6.66
CA LEU A 118 -21.88 11.51 6.92
C LEU A 118 -22.45 10.12 6.62
N TYR A 119 -23.24 9.61 7.55
CA TYR A 119 -23.91 8.32 7.42
C TYR A 119 -25.42 8.54 7.31
N GLN A 120 -26.03 7.90 6.32
CA GLN A 120 -27.46 7.98 6.05
C GLN A 120 -28.10 6.60 6.30
N ASP A 121 -28.93 6.54 7.33
CA ASP A 121 -29.69 5.33 7.69
C ASP A 121 -30.79 5.01 6.70
N LYS A 122 -31.48 6.05 6.19
CA LYS A 122 -32.56 5.86 5.22
C LYS A 122 -31.95 5.33 3.91
N PRO A 123 -32.42 4.19 3.40
CA PRO A 123 -32.02 3.74 2.07
C PRO A 123 -32.36 4.79 1.00
N LEU A 124 -31.53 4.83 -0.04
CA LEU A 124 -31.72 5.72 -1.17
C LEU A 124 -32.49 4.99 -2.27
N ALA A 125 -33.75 5.36 -2.51
CA ALA A 125 -34.59 4.71 -3.49
C ALA A 125 -34.11 4.95 -4.93
N VAL A 126 -34.59 4.14 -5.86
CA VAL A 126 -34.28 4.25 -7.30
C VAL A 126 -34.71 5.63 -7.82
N GLY A 127 -33.78 6.37 -8.42
CA GLY A 127 -34.03 7.73 -8.93
C GLY A 127 -34.21 8.80 -7.84
N GLU A 128 -34.05 8.47 -6.56
CA GLU A 128 -34.15 9.45 -5.49
C GLU A 128 -32.92 10.36 -5.46
N THR A 129 -33.16 11.66 -5.31
CA THR A 129 -32.12 12.67 -5.10
C THR A 129 -32.05 13.04 -3.63
N LEU A 130 -30.93 12.70 -2.99
CA LEU A 130 -30.60 13.07 -1.63
C LEU A 130 -29.85 14.40 -1.62
N VAL A 131 -30.33 15.37 -0.85
CA VAL A 131 -29.72 16.69 -0.71
C VAL A 131 -29.24 16.86 0.73
N LEU A 132 -27.94 17.04 0.92
CA LEU A 132 -27.31 17.11 2.23
C LEU A 132 -26.53 18.40 2.40
N ARG A 133 -26.66 19.05 3.55
CA ARG A 133 -25.84 20.22 3.89
C ARG A 133 -24.40 19.77 4.05
N GLN A 134 -23.47 20.51 3.45
CA GLN A 134 -22.04 20.28 3.69
C GLN A 134 -21.69 20.42 5.18
N ALA A 135 -22.36 21.31 5.91
CA ALA A 135 -22.17 21.52 7.34
C ALA A 135 -22.59 20.32 8.23
N ALA A 136 -23.31 19.33 7.68
CA ALA A 136 -23.70 18.13 8.42
C ALA A 136 -22.56 17.08 8.50
N PHE A 137 -21.53 17.22 7.67
CA PHE A 137 -20.39 16.29 7.67
C PHE A 137 -19.48 16.57 8.86
N ALA A 138 -19.02 15.52 9.53
CA ALA A 138 -18.18 15.64 10.70
C ALA A 138 -16.99 14.67 10.68
N THR A 139 -15.88 15.07 11.29
CA THR A 139 -14.78 14.15 11.55
C THR A 139 -15.16 13.12 12.62
N LYS A 140 -14.33 12.08 12.78
CA LYS A 140 -14.45 11.13 13.90
C LYS A 140 -14.34 11.79 15.28
N SER A 141 -13.72 12.98 15.37
CA SER A 141 -13.62 13.78 16.59
C SER A 141 -14.78 14.79 16.75
N SER A 142 -15.86 14.65 15.96
CA SER A 142 -17.04 15.53 15.96
C SER A 142 -16.77 16.98 15.56
N GLN A 143 -15.72 17.22 14.78
CA GLN A 143 -15.50 18.53 14.17
C GLN A 143 -16.32 18.62 12.87
N PHE A 144 -17.25 19.56 12.80
CA PHE A 144 -18.08 19.77 11.61
C PHE A 144 -17.30 20.46 10.49
N TRP A 145 -17.65 20.11 9.26
CA TRP A 145 -17.21 20.81 8.07
C TRP A 145 -17.72 22.25 8.07
N VAL A 146 -16.86 23.19 7.66
CA VAL A 146 -17.20 24.59 7.51
C VAL A 146 -17.11 24.97 6.04
N PRO A 147 -18.25 25.14 5.35
CA PRO A 147 -18.27 25.53 3.95
C PRO A 147 -17.44 26.80 3.70
N GLY A 148 -16.68 26.82 2.61
CA GLY A 148 -15.82 27.94 2.23
C GLY A 148 -14.49 28.07 2.98
N ARG A 149 -14.27 27.34 4.08
CA ARG A 149 -12.99 27.36 4.80
C ARG A 149 -11.89 26.61 4.04
N TYR A 150 -12.25 25.49 3.42
CA TYR A 150 -11.38 24.66 2.61
C TYR A 150 -12.13 24.22 1.35
N PRO A 151 -11.46 24.06 0.19
CA PRO A 151 -12.09 23.51 -1.00
C PRO A 151 -12.43 22.03 -0.80
N ILE A 152 -13.52 21.58 -1.42
CA ILE A 152 -13.79 20.15 -1.58
C ILE A 152 -12.96 19.68 -2.78
N THR A 153 -12.06 18.74 -2.55
CA THR A 153 -11.19 18.14 -3.57
C THR A 153 -11.67 16.75 -3.97
N GLU A 154 -12.37 16.07 -3.06
CA GLU A 154 -12.82 14.70 -3.26
C GLU A 154 -14.14 14.46 -2.51
N ILE A 155 -15.09 13.83 -3.18
CA ILE A 155 -16.29 13.26 -2.57
C ILE A 155 -16.33 11.77 -2.85
N THR A 156 -16.39 10.98 -1.79
CA THR A 156 -16.50 9.52 -1.88
C THR A 156 -17.84 9.07 -1.30
N VAL A 157 -18.64 8.38 -2.10
CA VAL A 157 -19.92 7.79 -1.72
C VAL A 157 -19.80 6.28 -1.75
N THR A 158 -20.23 5.63 -0.68
CA THR A 158 -20.18 4.17 -0.56
C THR A 158 -21.53 3.63 -0.15
N GLY A 159 -21.88 2.46 -0.68
CA GLY A 159 -23.14 1.79 -0.42
C GLY A 159 -23.02 0.29 -0.65
N LYS A 160 -24.08 -0.45 -0.34
CA LYS A 160 -24.13 -1.90 -0.56
C LYS A 160 -24.84 -2.20 -1.89
N LEU A 161 -24.22 -3.04 -2.71
CA LEU A 161 -24.78 -3.52 -3.97
C LEU A 161 -25.68 -4.75 -3.76
N PRO A 162 -26.57 -5.11 -4.72
CA PRO A 162 -27.40 -6.31 -4.64
C PRO A 162 -26.60 -7.60 -4.50
N THR A 163 -25.37 -7.62 -5.04
CA THR A 163 -24.41 -8.73 -4.90
C THR A 163 -23.89 -8.90 -3.47
N GLY A 164 -24.19 -7.95 -2.58
CA GLY A 164 -23.65 -7.88 -1.22
C GLY A 164 -22.28 -7.21 -1.14
N ALA A 165 -21.64 -6.95 -2.29
CA ALA A 165 -20.37 -6.22 -2.35
C ALA A 165 -20.55 -4.74 -1.96
N ARG A 166 -19.45 -4.11 -1.57
CA ARG A 166 -19.41 -2.67 -1.32
C ARG A 166 -19.18 -1.95 -2.65
N GLY A 167 -20.13 -1.10 -3.04
CA GLY A 167 -19.98 -0.18 -4.15
C GLY A 167 -19.34 1.12 -3.68
N VAL A 168 -18.47 1.70 -4.50
CA VAL A 168 -17.82 2.99 -4.25
C VAL A 168 -17.94 3.88 -5.48
N LYS A 169 -18.27 5.15 -5.28
CA LYS A 169 -18.15 6.21 -6.28
C LYS A 169 -17.26 7.30 -5.69
N GLU A 170 -16.18 7.62 -6.37
CA GLU A 170 -15.28 8.71 -6.03
C GLU A 170 -15.32 9.76 -7.14
N VAL A 171 -15.49 11.01 -6.77
CA VAL A 171 -15.44 12.16 -7.68
C VAL A 171 -14.44 13.17 -7.13
N GLN A 172 -13.49 13.56 -7.98
CA GLN A 172 -12.48 14.56 -7.69
C GLN A 172 -12.86 15.88 -8.35
N PHE A 173 -12.59 17.00 -7.67
CA PHE A 173 -12.94 18.37 -8.09
C PHE A 173 -11.71 19.27 -8.20
#